data_AF-A0A3S4YZA0-F1
#
_entry.id   AF-A0A3S4YZA0-F1
#
_cell.length_a   1.000
_cell.length_b   1.000
_cell.length_c   1.000
_cell.angle_alpha   90.00
_cell.angle_beta   90.00
_cell.angle_gamma   90.00
#
_symmetry.space_group_name_H-M   'P 1'
#
loop_
_entity.id
_entity.type
_entity.pdbx_description
1 polymer ?
#
loop_
_entity_poly.entity_id
_entity_poly.type
_entity_poly.pdbx_seq_one_letter_code
_entity_poly.pdbx_strand_id
1 'polypeptide(L)'
;MSAPQQFYCDQETNGGGWVLIGRGRDGWTENYHGRGAASKLYTSPEGDDAMTPVQLPSTTVDELLNGQKPQDLEDGVRFRRALNTDGTEWQNITAHRDQTERWTWALRSNNIWSNIDVSADNPQYMQRDRTHFDKTEGHIQQNGTYSVLNFDEQREQGWKLGFSYSRDVRANGNRNESASNSYLYRPSGSNATPFAFTQVYLRPKLTQQNMGHRLLAITVPRQVTAAHCPRAVLCHGSGAQAISLEPVTSTK
;
A
#
# COMPACT_ATOMS: atom_id res chain seq x y z
N MET A 1 -1.64 -9.13 19.72
CA MET A 1 -3.01 -8.57 19.71
C MET A 1 -3.88 -9.27 20.74
N SER A 2 -4.55 -8.51 21.62
CA SER A 2 -5.46 -9.03 22.66
C SER A 2 -6.95 -8.94 22.32
N ALA A 3 -7.31 -8.32 21.19
CA ALA A 3 -8.69 -8.10 20.76
C ALA A 3 -8.82 -8.13 19.22
N PRO A 4 -10.01 -8.41 18.65
CA PRO A 4 -10.26 -8.23 17.22
C PRO A 4 -9.90 -6.82 16.74
N GLN A 5 -9.31 -6.71 15.56
CA GLN A 5 -9.04 -5.45 14.88
C GLN A 5 -9.61 -5.48 13.46
N GLN A 6 -9.98 -4.32 12.94
CA GLN A 6 -10.47 -4.15 11.57
C GLN A 6 -9.34 -3.69 10.67
N PHE A 7 -9.29 -4.24 9.46
CA PHE A 7 -8.31 -3.89 8.45
C PHE A 7 -8.98 -3.80 7.08
N TYR A 8 -8.40 -2.98 6.21
CA TYR A 8 -8.75 -2.98 4.80
C TYR A 8 -7.96 -4.08 4.09
N CYS A 9 -8.67 -4.89 3.31
CA CYS A 9 -8.07 -5.96 2.53
C CYS A 9 -8.38 -5.77 1.04
N ASP A 10 -7.35 -5.71 0.20
CA ASP A 10 -7.49 -5.89 -1.24
C ASP A 10 -7.57 -7.40 -1.54
N GLN A 11 -8.74 -7.80 -2.03
CA GLN A 11 -9.09 -9.19 -2.35
C GLN A 11 -9.02 -9.51 -3.85
N GLU A 12 -8.63 -8.55 -4.68
CA GLU A 12 -8.68 -8.67 -6.14
C GLU A 12 -7.28 -8.87 -6.71
N THR A 13 -6.31 -8.09 -6.25
CA THR A 13 -4.98 -8.09 -6.87
C THR A 13 -4.19 -9.35 -6.56
N ASN A 14 -3.71 -10.03 -7.60
CA ASN A 14 -2.89 -11.25 -7.52
C ASN A 14 -3.49 -12.33 -6.61
N GLY A 15 -4.81 -12.50 -6.64
CA GLY A 15 -5.51 -13.49 -5.80
C GLY A 15 -5.86 -13.01 -4.39
N GLY A 16 -5.70 -11.71 -4.09
CA GLY A 16 -6.20 -11.09 -2.87
C GLY A 16 -5.34 -11.28 -1.63
N GLY A 17 -5.94 -11.17 -0.45
CA GLY A 17 -5.28 -11.33 0.86
C GLY A 17 -4.33 -10.19 1.27
N TRP A 18 -4.30 -9.08 0.53
CA TRP A 18 -3.41 -7.95 0.83
C TRP A 18 -4.02 -7.04 1.90
N VAL A 19 -3.38 -6.95 3.06
CA VAL A 19 -3.79 -6.07 4.15
C VAL A 19 -3.07 -4.73 4.04
N LEU A 20 -3.83 -3.63 4.04
CA LEU A 20 -3.28 -2.27 4.02
C LEU A 20 -2.67 -1.94 5.38
N ILE A 21 -1.37 -1.65 5.41
CA ILE A 21 -0.63 -1.33 6.64
C ILE A 21 -0.21 0.13 6.73
N GLY A 22 -0.24 0.86 5.62
CA GLY A 22 -0.05 2.30 5.61
C GLY A 22 -0.46 2.94 4.29
N ARG A 23 -0.87 4.20 4.32
CA ARG A 23 -1.25 4.96 3.13
C ARG A 23 -1.02 6.44 3.31
N GLY A 24 -0.79 7.18 2.23
CA GLY A 24 -0.68 8.63 2.20
C GLY A 24 0.28 9.13 1.12
N ARG A 25 0.45 10.45 1.03
CA ARG A 25 1.29 11.08 0.00
C ARG A 25 2.62 11.57 0.59
N ASP A 26 2.56 12.51 1.51
CA ASP A 26 3.73 13.20 2.06
C ASP A 26 3.61 13.45 3.57
N GLY A 27 4.75 13.48 4.28
CA GLY A 27 4.79 13.58 5.74
C GLY A 27 4.74 12.21 6.44
N TRP A 28 5.28 11.18 5.78
CA TRP A 28 5.47 9.85 6.36
C TRP A 28 6.45 9.93 7.54
N THR A 29 6.50 8.89 8.36
CA THR A 29 7.50 8.77 9.43
C THR A 29 8.14 7.39 9.45
N GLU A 30 9.37 7.34 9.95
CA GLU A 30 10.10 6.10 10.23
C GLU A 30 9.88 5.62 11.68
N ASN A 31 9.03 6.31 12.44
CA ASN A 31 8.73 5.98 13.83
C ASN A 31 8.11 4.58 13.96
N TYR A 32 8.65 3.80 14.89
CA TYR A 32 8.18 2.47 15.24
C TYR A 32 6.70 2.43 15.68
N HIS A 33 6.19 3.52 16.25
CA HIS A 33 4.78 3.65 16.66
C HIS A 33 3.80 3.95 15.50
N GLY A 34 4.30 4.07 14.26
CA GLY A 34 3.48 4.44 13.11
C GLY A 34 3.01 5.89 13.18
N ARG A 35 1.87 6.18 12.55
CA ARG A 35 1.33 7.54 12.42
C ARG A 35 -0.18 7.54 12.24
N GLY A 36 -0.85 8.53 12.83
CA GLY A 36 -2.27 8.76 12.62
C GLY A 36 -3.15 7.68 13.26
N ALA A 37 -4.46 7.79 13.04
CA ALA A 37 -5.42 6.82 13.56
C ALA A 37 -5.50 5.60 12.63
N ALA A 38 -5.08 4.43 13.11
CA ALA A 38 -5.10 3.17 12.35
C ALA A 38 -6.47 2.87 11.71
N SER A 39 -7.56 3.29 12.36
CA SER A 39 -8.92 3.09 11.81
C SER A 39 -9.16 3.76 10.47
N LYS A 40 -8.43 4.84 10.18
CA LYS A 40 -8.51 5.53 8.89
C LYS A 40 -8.03 4.66 7.73
N LEU A 41 -7.22 3.62 7.97
CA LEU A 41 -6.83 2.69 6.91
C LEU A 41 -8.02 1.92 6.34
N TYR A 42 -9.04 1.61 7.16
CA TYR A 42 -10.23 0.89 6.68
C TYR A 42 -11.46 1.78 6.46
N THR A 43 -11.53 2.96 7.07
CA THR A 43 -12.64 3.89 6.79
C THR A 43 -12.34 4.86 5.64
N SER A 44 -11.07 5.11 5.33
CA SER A 44 -10.61 6.04 4.29
C SER A 44 -9.24 5.59 3.75
N PRO A 45 -9.20 4.44 3.03
CA PRO A 45 -7.97 3.93 2.42
C PRO A 45 -7.43 4.86 1.32
N GLU A 46 -8.32 5.66 0.72
CA GLU A 46 -8.09 6.59 -0.40
C GLU A 46 -9.01 7.81 -0.26
N GLY A 47 -8.91 8.74 -1.21
CA GLY A 47 -9.70 9.98 -1.25
C GLY A 47 -8.91 11.21 -0.80
N ASP A 48 -9.53 12.38 -0.93
CA ASP A 48 -8.89 13.66 -0.62
C ASP A 48 -8.49 13.76 0.87
N ASP A 49 -9.25 13.13 1.77
CA ASP A 49 -8.94 13.05 3.20
C ASP A 49 -7.81 12.06 3.54
N ALA A 50 -7.29 11.33 2.54
CA ALA A 50 -6.28 10.31 2.72
C ALA A 50 -4.84 10.80 2.52
N MET A 51 -4.64 12.05 2.06
CA MET A 51 -3.33 12.56 1.68
C MET A 51 -2.30 12.54 2.81
N THR A 52 -2.72 12.82 4.04
CA THR A 52 -1.85 12.74 5.21
C THR A 52 -1.58 11.29 5.61
N PRO A 53 -0.32 10.86 5.77
CA PRO A 53 -0.01 9.47 6.04
C PRO A 53 -0.62 8.91 7.32
N VAL A 54 -1.16 7.71 7.20
CA VAL A 54 -1.54 6.82 8.29
C VAL A 54 -0.72 5.55 8.15
N GLN A 55 -0.11 5.10 9.24
CA GLN A 55 0.78 3.95 9.30
C GLN A 55 0.46 3.15 10.56
N LEU A 56 0.30 1.84 10.42
CA LEU A 56 0.23 0.97 11.59
C LEU A 56 1.55 1.03 12.37
N PRO A 57 1.53 0.90 13.71
CA PRO A 57 2.73 0.62 14.48
C PRO A 57 3.43 -0.64 13.98
N SER A 58 4.75 -0.66 14.00
CA SER A 58 5.55 -1.82 13.61
C SER A 58 5.20 -3.08 14.38
N THR A 59 4.92 -2.96 15.69
CA THR A 59 4.43 -4.08 16.52
C THR A 59 3.12 -4.65 16.00
N THR A 60 2.19 -3.80 15.57
CA THR A 60 0.91 -4.25 15.02
C THR A 60 1.11 -4.99 13.70
N VAL A 61 2.05 -4.54 12.87
CA VAL A 61 2.41 -5.25 11.64
C VAL A 61 3.06 -6.61 11.94
N ASP A 62 4.01 -6.67 12.88
CA ASP A 62 4.64 -7.94 13.30
C ASP A 62 3.62 -8.94 13.85
N GLU A 63 2.65 -8.46 14.65
CA GLU A 63 1.56 -9.28 15.16
C GLU A 63 0.62 -9.74 14.04
N LEU A 64 0.35 -8.90 13.03
CA LEU A 64 -0.47 -9.25 11.87
C LEU A 64 0.17 -10.38 11.05
N LEU A 65 1.50 -10.38 10.96
CA LEU A 65 2.27 -11.45 10.32
C LEU A 65 2.36 -12.73 11.18
N ASN A 66 1.84 -12.70 12.42
CA ASN A 66 1.78 -13.83 13.33
C ASN A 66 3.12 -14.58 13.48
N GLY A 67 4.21 -13.83 13.62
CA GLY A 67 5.57 -14.38 13.77
C GLY A 67 6.26 -14.77 12.45
N GLN A 68 5.60 -14.65 11.30
CA GLN A 68 6.29 -14.68 10.01
C GLN A 68 7.14 -13.42 9.88
N LYS A 69 8.43 -13.57 9.57
CA LYS A 69 9.32 -12.44 9.36
C LYS A 69 9.00 -11.78 8.01
N PRO A 70 9.07 -10.43 7.88
CA PRO A 70 8.85 -9.75 6.61
C PRO A 70 9.72 -10.27 5.45
N GLN A 71 10.97 -10.64 5.74
CA GLN A 71 11.89 -11.23 4.75
C GLN A 71 11.47 -12.62 4.23
N ASP A 72 10.62 -13.33 4.96
CA ASP A 72 10.15 -14.68 4.62
C ASP A 72 8.76 -14.64 3.95
N LEU A 73 8.27 -13.45 3.57
CA LEU A 73 7.00 -13.28 2.85
C LEU A 73 7.16 -13.65 1.38
N GLU A 74 6.42 -14.67 0.93
CA GLU A 74 6.47 -15.19 -0.44
C GLU A 74 6.19 -14.12 -1.51
N ASP A 75 5.25 -13.22 -1.26
CA ASP A 75 4.91 -12.12 -2.17
C ASP A 75 5.61 -10.80 -1.80
N GLY A 76 6.37 -10.79 -0.71
CA GLY A 76 7.02 -9.60 -0.16
C GLY A 76 6.06 -8.49 0.25
N VAL A 77 6.49 -7.26 0.01
CA VAL A 77 5.76 -6.02 0.26
C VAL A 77 5.19 -5.51 -1.06
N ARG A 78 3.93 -5.06 -1.03
CA ARG A 78 3.32 -4.41 -2.18
C ARG A 78 3.12 -2.92 -1.96
N PHE A 79 3.57 -2.11 -2.92
CA PHE A 79 3.31 -0.68 -2.99
C PHE A 79 2.36 -0.40 -4.14
N ARG A 80 1.18 0.14 -3.85
CA ARG A 80 0.27 0.67 -4.86
C ARG A 80 0.37 2.19 -4.88
N ARG A 81 0.81 2.77 -6.00
CA ARG A 81 1.18 4.18 -6.11
C ARG A 81 0.41 4.88 -7.22
N ALA A 82 -0.02 6.11 -6.98
CA ALA A 82 -0.72 6.90 -7.98
C ALA A 82 0.23 7.37 -9.08
N LEU A 83 -0.14 7.15 -10.33
CA LEU A 83 0.61 7.54 -11.53
C LEU A 83 0.23 8.94 -12.05
N ASN A 84 -0.89 9.50 -11.58
CA ASN A 84 -1.40 10.79 -12.03
C ASN A 84 -1.90 11.65 -10.86
N THR A 85 -2.17 12.94 -11.12
CA THR A 85 -2.61 13.88 -10.08
C THR A 85 -4.03 13.59 -9.59
N ASP A 86 -4.85 12.93 -10.42
CA ASP A 86 -6.26 12.64 -10.12
C ASP A 86 -6.47 11.42 -9.21
N GLY A 87 -5.49 10.51 -9.11
CA GLY A 87 -5.62 9.26 -8.36
C GLY A 87 -6.45 8.19 -9.09
N THR A 88 -6.47 8.22 -10.42
CA THR A 88 -7.26 7.29 -11.26
C THR A 88 -6.42 6.24 -11.96
N GLU A 89 -5.10 6.43 -12.01
CA GLU A 89 -4.15 5.52 -12.65
C GLU A 89 -3.15 5.04 -11.60
N TRP A 90 -2.90 3.73 -11.55
CA TRP A 90 -2.13 3.12 -10.48
C TRP A 90 -1.02 2.21 -10.98
N GLN A 91 0.08 2.24 -10.24
CA GLN A 91 1.18 1.30 -10.34
C GLN A 91 1.15 0.35 -9.15
N ASN A 92 1.53 -0.89 -9.37
CA ASN A 92 1.83 -1.86 -8.33
C ASN A 92 3.32 -2.24 -8.39
N ILE A 93 3.98 -2.23 -7.24
CA ILE A 93 5.32 -2.79 -7.06
C ILE A 93 5.21 -3.90 -6.03
N THR A 94 5.68 -5.10 -6.34
CA THR A 94 5.95 -6.14 -5.35
C THR A 94 7.44 -6.31 -5.20
N ALA A 95 7.94 -6.37 -3.98
CA ALA A 95 9.35 -6.54 -3.70
C ALA A 95 9.56 -7.31 -2.39
N HIS A 96 10.48 -8.26 -2.39
CA HIS A 96 10.95 -8.88 -1.17
C HIS A 96 11.87 -7.94 -0.43
N ARG A 97 11.70 -7.88 0.90
CA ARG A 97 12.57 -7.07 1.77
C ARG A 97 13.51 -8.00 2.52
N ASP A 98 14.67 -8.24 1.92
CA ASP A 98 15.67 -9.16 2.47
C ASP A 98 16.22 -8.64 3.81
N GLN A 99 16.76 -9.55 4.62
CA GLN A 99 17.47 -9.24 5.88
C GLN A 99 16.64 -8.40 6.88
N THR A 100 15.33 -8.57 6.87
CA THR A 100 14.38 -7.85 7.72
C THR A 100 13.56 -8.83 8.56
N GLU A 101 13.94 -8.97 9.83
CA GLU A 101 13.26 -9.90 10.74
C GLU A 101 11.96 -9.34 11.34
N ARG A 102 11.84 -8.01 11.39
CA ARG A 102 10.67 -7.29 11.92
C ARG A 102 10.33 -6.11 11.04
N TRP A 103 9.06 -5.76 10.97
CA TRP A 103 8.62 -4.63 10.17
C TRP A 103 9.19 -3.32 10.75
N THR A 104 9.78 -2.51 9.89
CA THR A 104 10.21 -1.16 10.23
C THR A 104 9.83 -0.19 9.14
N TRP A 105 9.31 0.97 9.53
CA TRP A 105 9.06 2.08 8.61
C TRP A 105 10.32 2.85 8.24
N ALA A 106 11.49 2.47 8.77
CA ALA A 106 12.79 2.97 8.34
C ALA A 106 13.11 2.47 6.92
N LEU A 107 12.47 3.06 5.92
CA LEU A 107 12.62 2.70 4.52
C LEU A 107 13.72 3.52 3.83
N ARG A 108 14.22 4.61 4.44
CA ARG A 108 15.41 5.36 3.95
C ARG A 108 16.72 4.64 4.19
N SER A 109 16.76 3.76 5.19
CA SER A 109 17.96 2.98 5.46
C SER A 109 18.34 2.14 4.25
N ASN A 110 19.57 1.65 4.24
CA ASN A 110 20.08 0.82 3.17
C ASN A 110 19.39 -0.56 3.16
N ASN A 111 18.19 -0.60 2.56
CA ASN A 111 17.34 -1.78 2.49
C ASN A 111 17.77 -2.66 1.33
N ILE A 112 17.76 -3.98 1.52
CA ILE A 112 18.03 -4.92 0.44
C ILE A 112 16.68 -5.38 -0.10
N TRP A 113 16.44 -5.10 -1.37
CA TRP A 113 15.23 -5.51 -2.06
C TRP A 113 15.56 -6.56 -3.12
N SER A 114 14.75 -7.60 -3.22
CA SER A 114 14.88 -8.64 -4.24
C SER A 114 13.53 -9.00 -4.86
N ASN A 115 13.55 -9.75 -5.95
CA ASN A 115 12.35 -10.22 -6.65
C ASN A 115 11.32 -9.10 -6.89
N ILE A 116 11.78 -8.04 -7.56
CA ILE A 116 11.03 -6.81 -7.71
C ILE A 116 10.29 -6.84 -9.03
N ASP A 117 8.97 -6.76 -8.96
CA ASP A 117 8.11 -6.62 -10.12
C ASP A 117 7.33 -5.32 -10.05
N VAL A 118 7.23 -4.65 -11.18
CA VAL A 118 6.54 -3.38 -11.33
C VAL A 118 5.55 -3.48 -12.48
N SER A 119 4.29 -3.17 -12.20
CA SER A 119 3.21 -3.15 -13.19
C SER A 119 2.37 -1.90 -13.05
N ALA A 120 1.65 -1.53 -14.10
CA ALA A 120 0.71 -0.43 -14.09
C ALA A 120 -0.61 -0.87 -14.72
N ASP A 121 -1.73 -0.37 -14.18
CA ASP A 121 -3.07 -0.62 -14.74
C ASP A 121 -3.13 -0.12 -16.19
N ASN A 122 -2.47 1.00 -16.45
CA ASN A 122 -2.23 1.54 -17.79
C ASN A 122 -0.75 1.41 -18.17
N PRO A 123 -0.38 0.45 -19.04
CA PRO A 123 1.01 0.19 -19.42
C PRO A 123 1.71 1.36 -20.11
N GLN A 124 0.97 2.36 -20.60
CA GLN A 124 1.55 3.55 -21.27
C GLN A 124 2.52 4.30 -20.36
N TYR A 125 2.29 4.31 -19.04
CA TYR A 125 3.17 4.95 -18.06
C TYR A 125 4.53 4.27 -17.92
N MET A 126 4.64 2.99 -18.30
CA MET A 126 5.81 2.16 -18.03
C MET A 126 6.58 1.71 -19.29
N GLN A 127 6.20 2.18 -20.48
CA GLN A 127 6.77 1.69 -21.75
C GLN A 127 8.29 1.77 -21.87
N ARG A 128 8.90 2.75 -21.20
CA ARG A 128 10.35 3.00 -21.24
C ARG A 128 11.07 2.52 -19.98
N ASP A 129 10.31 2.03 -19.02
CA ASP A 129 10.83 1.62 -17.73
C ASP A 129 11.05 0.11 -17.73
N ARG A 130 12.15 -0.32 -17.10
CA ARG A 130 12.33 -1.72 -16.75
C ARG A 130 11.28 -2.09 -15.68
N THR A 131 10.66 -3.25 -15.82
CA THR A 131 9.54 -3.69 -14.97
C THR A 131 9.89 -4.86 -14.04
N HIS A 132 11.09 -5.44 -14.15
CA HIS A 132 11.54 -6.54 -13.30
C HIS A 132 13.01 -6.35 -12.88
N PHE A 133 13.33 -6.55 -11.61
CA PHE A 133 14.69 -6.45 -11.06
C PHE A 133 14.98 -7.57 -10.08
N ASP A 134 16.14 -8.21 -10.24
CA ASP A 134 16.51 -9.34 -9.39
C ASP A 134 16.84 -8.87 -7.97
N LYS A 135 17.65 -7.82 -7.84
CA LYS A 135 18.14 -7.32 -6.55
C LYS A 135 18.64 -5.88 -6.63
N THR A 136 18.45 -5.10 -5.56
CA THR A 136 19.00 -3.75 -5.38
C THR A 136 19.21 -3.43 -3.89
N GLU A 137 20.02 -2.43 -3.62
CA GLU A 137 20.33 -1.91 -2.29
C GLU A 137 19.91 -0.44 -2.17
N GLY A 138 19.36 -0.06 -1.02
CA GLY A 138 18.80 1.27 -0.77
C GLY A 138 17.42 1.43 -1.41
N HIS A 139 17.35 2.26 -2.46
CA HIS A 139 16.12 2.54 -3.19
C HIS A 139 15.75 1.40 -4.15
N ILE A 140 14.45 1.27 -4.44
CA ILE A 140 13.99 0.36 -5.49
C ILE A 140 14.15 1.07 -6.84
N GLN A 141 15.05 0.54 -7.67
CA GLN A 141 15.43 1.01 -8.99
C GLN A 141 15.96 2.45 -9.04
N GLN A 142 17.18 2.61 -9.57
CA GLN A 142 17.84 3.92 -9.64
C GLN A 142 17.74 4.58 -11.03
N ASN A 143 17.41 3.81 -12.08
CA ASN A 143 17.33 4.28 -13.46
C ASN A 143 15.94 4.03 -14.03
N GLY A 144 15.15 5.08 -14.27
CA GLY A 144 13.79 4.96 -14.82
C GLY A 144 12.96 6.19 -14.50
N THR A 145 11.68 6.16 -14.87
CA THR A 145 10.74 7.26 -14.59
C THR A 145 9.78 6.92 -13.46
N TYR A 146 8.70 6.21 -13.79
CA TYR A 146 7.64 5.78 -12.87
C TYR A 146 8.02 4.51 -12.11
N SER A 147 8.94 3.70 -12.59
CA SER A 147 9.34 2.47 -11.92
C SER A 147 10.31 2.69 -10.74
N VAL A 148 10.92 3.88 -10.64
CA VAL A 148 11.72 4.32 -9.49
C VAL A 148 10.84 4.44 -8.24
N LEU A 149 11.27 3.84 -7.14
CA LEU A 149 10.69 4.03 -5.81
C LEU A 149 11.80 4.46 -4.84
N ASN A 150 11.79 5.76 -4.61
CA ASN A 150 12.52 6.44 -3.56
C ASN A 150 11.59 6.61 -2.35
N PHE A 151 12.15 6.62 -1.15
CA PHE A 151 11.42 7.01 0.06
C PHE A 151 12.33 7.92 0.84
N ASP A 152 12.18 9.23 0.66
CA ASP A 152 13.19 10.20 1.08
C ASP A 152 12.58 11.49 1.58
N GLU A 153 13.35 12.20 2.38
CA GLU A 153 13.01 13.54 2.85
C GLU A 153 13.52 14.58 1.85
N GLN A 154 12.66 15.53 1.47
CA GLN A 154 12.99 16.52 0.44
C GLN A 154 12.89 17.95 0.96
N ARG A 155 14.00 18.68 0.92
CA ARG A 155 14.10 20.08 1.37
C ARG A 155 13.13 21.00 0.62
N GLU A 156 13.07 20.85 -0.70
CA GLU A 156 12.23 21.64 -1.59
C GLU A 156 10.73 21.44 -1.29
N GLN A 157 10.39 20.37 -0.58
CA GLN A 157 9.03 20.01 -0.19
C GLN A 157 8.78 20.21 1.32
N GLY A 158 9.61 21.05 1.95
CA GLY A 158 9.48 21.39 3.37
C GLY A 158 9.99 20.31 4.31
N TRP A 159 11.02 19.55 3.89
CA TRP A 159 11.58 18.43 4.65
C TRP A 159 10.52 17.37 4.99
N LYS A 160 9.58 17.15 4.07
CA LYS A 160 8.61 16.06 4.21
C LYS A 160 9.22 14.78 3.67
N LEU A 161 8.95 13.69 4.37
CA LEU A 161 9.28 12.33 3.95
C LEU A 161 8.14 11.75 3.11
N GLY A 162 8.46 11.06 2.01
CA GLY A 162 7.45 10.37 1.21
C GLY A 162 8.02 9.51 0.10
N PHE A 163 7.13 8.72 -0.50
CA PHE A 163 7.45 7.89 -1.66
C PHE A 163 7.49 8.76 -2.92
N SER A 164 8.59 8.72 -3.65
CA SER A 164 8.74 9.53 -4.86
C SER A 164 9.18 8.71 -6.06
N TYR A 165 8.81 9.21 -7.23
CA TYR A 165 9.33 8.74 -8.51
C TYR A 165 10.69 9.39 -8.81
N SER A 166 11.20 9.23 -10.04
CA SER A 166 12.31 10.07 -10.51
C SER A 166 11.88 11.52 -10.74
N ARG A 167 12.85 12.40 -10.96
CA ARG A 167 12.62 13.81 -11.25
C ARG A 167 11.90 14.03 -12.59
N ASP A 168 12.07 13.12 -13.54
CA ASP A 168 11.57 13.27 -14.91
C ASP A 168 10.08 12.96 -15.02
N VAL A 169 9.47 12.37 -13.99
CA VAL A 169 8.02 12.27 -13.89
C VAL A 169 7.43 13.67 -13.74
N ARG A 170 6.47 13.97 -14.61
CA ARG A 170 5.71 15.23 -14.64
C ARG A 170 4.25 14.92 -14.37
N ALA A 171 3.55 15.88 -13.78
CA ALA A 171 2.11 15.77 -13.60
C ALA A 171 1.39 15.45 -14.92
N ASN A 172 0.56 14.44 -14.86
CA ASN A 172 -0.51 14.17 -15.80
C ASN A 172 -1.81 14.07 -14.99
N GLY A 173 -2.95 14.40 -15.60
CA GLY A 173 -4.24 14.50 -14.92
C GLY A 173 -4.77 15.93 -14.85
N ASN A 174 -5.95 16.09 -14.25
CA ASN A 174 -6.71 17.34 -14.21
C ASN A 174 -6.39 18.19 -12.98
N ARG A 175 -5.98 17.57 -11.87
CA ARG A 175 -5.55 18.31 -10.67
C ARG A 175 -4.18 18.97 -10.88
N ASN A 176 -4.02 20.16 -10.31
CA ASN A 176 -2.73 20.82 -10.23
C ASN A 176 -1.77 20.01 -9.35
N GLU A 177 -0.54 19.74 -9.82
CA GLU A 177 0.49 18.98 -9.10
C GLU A 177 0.77 19.54 -7.69
N SER A 178 0.64 20.86 -7.52
CA SER A 178 0.86 21.53 -6.23
C SER A 178 -0.39 21.62 -5.34
N ALA A 179 -1.52 21.05 -5.75
CA ALA A 179 -2.74 21.04 -4.96
C ALA A 179 -2.62 20.14 -3.72
N SER A 180 -3.31 20.54 -2.64
CA SER A 180 -3.35 19.78 -1.39
C SER A 180 -3.92 18.37 -1.57
N ASN A 181 -4.84 18.19 -2.52
CA ASN A 181 -5.44 16.90 -2.86
C ASN A 181 -4.86 16.26 -4.14
N SER A 182 -3.74 16.74 -4.67
CA SER A 182 -3.08 16.04 -5.78
C SER A 182 -2.52 14.70 -5.29
N TYR A 183 -2.82 13.61 -6.00
CA TYR A 183 -2.24 12.29 -5.71
C TYR A 183 -0.77 12.19 -6.12
N LEU A 184 -0.31 13.08 -7.00
CA LEU A 184 1.07 13.19 -7.41
C LEU A 184 1.51 14.64 -7.17
N TYR A 185 2.31 14.85 -6.12
CA TYR A 185 2.60 16.18 -5.60
C TYR A 185 4.01 16.65 -5.87
N ARG A 186 4.10 17.89 -6.30
CA ARG A 186 5.33 18.67 -6.41
C ARG A 186 4.99 20.14 -6.22
N PRO A 187 5.80 20.89 -5.45
CA PRO A 187 5.63 22.34 -5.35
C PRO A 187 5.75 23.02 -6.72
N SER A 188 4.94 24.06 -6.94
CA SER A 188 4.97 24.83 -8.19
C SER A 188 6.38 25.40 -8.46
N GLY A 189 6.87 25.24 -9.68
CA GLY A 189 8.21 25.70 -10.09
C GLY A 189 9.39 24.93 -9.50
N SER A 190 9.15 23.83 -8.77
CA SER A 190 10.22 23.01 -8.18
C SER A 190 10.74 21.94 -9.15
N ASN A 191 11.99 21.53 -8.96
CA ASN A 191 12.62 20.38 -9.61
C ASN A 191 12.71 19.15 -8.68
N ALA A 192 11.99 19.16 -7.56
CA ALA A 192 11.89 18.03 -6.63
C ALA A 192 11.37 16.76 -7.33
N THR A 193 11.64 15.57 -6.77
CA THR A 193 10.97 14.36 -7.26
C THR A 193 9.54 14.33 -6.72
N PRO A 194 8.53 13.99 -7.53
CA PRO A 194 7.15 14.16 -7.12
C PRO A 194 6.76 13.08 -6.10
N PHE A 195 6.14 13.47 -4.99
CA PHE A 195 5.60 12.53 -4.01
C PHE A 195 4.31 11.90 -4.53
N ALA A 196 4.29 10.58 -4.60
CA ALA A 196 3.12 9.82 -5.00
C ALA A 196 2.33 9.37 -3.77
N PHE A 197 1.02 9.56 -3.82
CA PHE A 197 0.11 8.87 -2.92
C PHE A 197 0.35 7.37 -3.06
N THR A 198 0.71 6.75 -1.95
CA THR A 198 1.17 5.38 -1.89
C THR A 198 0.39 4.65 -0.82
N GLN A 199 -0.03 3.44 -1.14
CA GLN A 199 -0.56 2.45 -0.23
C GLN A 199 0.45 1.32 -0.10
N VAL A 200 0.71 0.88 1.12
CA VAL A 200 1.65 -0.19 1.44
C VAL A 200 0.88 -1.36 2.01
N TYR A 201 1.04 -2.52 1.40
CA TYR A 201 0.35 -3.75 1.73
C TYR A 201 1.33 -4.86 2.08
N LEU A 202 0.89 -5.73 2.98
CA LEU A 202 1.49 -7.04 3.21
C LEU A 202 0.43 -8.11 3.05
N ARG A 203 0.85 -9.34 2.81
CA ARG A 203 -0.06 -10.48 2.69
C ARG A 203 0.23 -11.51 3.78
N PRO A 204 -0.41 -11.40 4.96
CA PRO A 204 -0.27 -12.39 6.01
C PRO A 204 -0.89 -13.71 5.56
N LYS A 205 -0.18 -14.82 5.71
CA LYS A 205 -0.74 -16.15 5.45
C LYS A 205 -1.38 -16.71 6.72
N LEU A 206 -2.71 -16.80 6.71
CA LEU A 206 -3.45 -17.50 7.77
C LEU A 206 -3.39 -19.01 7.50
N THR A 207 -2.65 -19.77 8.32
CA THR A 207 -2.66 -21.23 8.24
C THR A 207 -3.87 -21.80 8.98
N GLN A 208 -4.33 -23.00 8.58
CA GLN A 208 -5.44 -23.69 9.25
C GLN A 208 -5.15 -23.98 10.74
N GLN A 209 -3.88 -24.16 11.12
CA GLN A 209 -3.46 -24.26 12.53
C GLN A 209 -3.70 -22.97 13.32
N ASN A 210 -3.64 -21.81 12.66
CA ASN A 210 -3.90 -20.50 13.28
C ASN A 210 -5.39 -20.16 13.38
N MET A 211 -6.27 -20.96 12.75
CA MET A 211 -7.73 -20.81 12.85
C MET A 211 -8.34 -21.52 14.09
N GLY A 212 -7.51 -22.18 14.91
CA GLY A 212 -7.94 -23.05 16.01
C GLY A 212 -8.52 -22.39 17.27
N HIS A 213 -8.57 -21.06 17.39
CA HIS A 213 -9.10 -20.39 18.60
C HIS A 213 -10.00 -19.17 18.38
N ARG A 214 -10.56 -18.98 17.18
CA ARG A 214 -11.75 -18.12 16.99
C ARG A 214 -12.33 -18.36 15.60
N LEU A 215 -13.52 -18.94 15.54
CA LEU A 215 -14.34 -18.89 14.32
C LEU A 215 -14.47 -17.42 13.90
N LEU A 216 -13.86 -17.07 12.77
CA LEU A 216 -14.12 -15.83 12.06
C LEU A 216 -15.50 -15.97 11.41
N ALA A 217 -16.54 -15.50 12.08
CA ALA A 217 -17.87 -15.37 11.47
C ALA A 217 -17.81 -14.25 10.42
N ILE A 218 -17.69 -14.62 9.15
CA ILE A 218 -17.84 -13.70 8.02
C ILE A 218 -19.34 -13.39 7.89
N THR A 219 -19.78 -12.28 8.46
CA THR A 219 -21.11 -11.72 8.17
C THR A 219 -20.96 -10.66 7.08
N VAL A 220 -21.51 -10.92 5.89
CA VAL A 220 -21.54 -9.97 4.77
C VAL A 220 -22.84 -9.16 4.83
N PRO A 221 -22.84 -7.87 5.22
CA PRO A 221 -24.00 -7.01 5.01
C PRO A 221 -24.03 -6.51 3.56
N ARG A 222 -25.11 -6.86 2.85
CA ARG A 222 -25.39 -6.47 1.46
C ARG A 222 -25.96 -5.06 1.40
N GLN A 223 -25.32 -4.12 0.70
CA GLN A 223 -25.87 -2.95 -0.06
C GLN A 223 -24.63 -2.21 -0.65
N VAL A 224 -24.47 -1.75 -1.90
CA VAL A 224 -25.34 -1.04 -2.86
C VAL A 224 -24.86 -1.31 -4.32
N THR A 225 -25.80 -1.07 -5.25
CA THR A 225 -25.91 -1.23 -6.71
C THR A 225 -24.68 -1.26 -7.64
N ALA A 226 -24.79 -2.18 -8.61
CA ALA A 226 -23.90 -2.46 -9.73
C ALA A 226 -24.00 -1.46 -10.90
N ALA A 227 -22.89 -1.30 -11.63
CA ALA A 227 -22.91 -0.91 -13.04
C ALA A 227 -21.83 -1.69 -13.83
N HIS A 228 -22.32 -2.61 -14.68
CA HIS A 228 -21.69 -3.22 -15.86
C HIS A 228 -20.56 -4.26 -15.69
N CYS A 229 -20.94 -5.55 -15.74
CA CYS A 229 -20.07 -6.67 -16.10
C CYS A 229 -20.71 -7.43 -17.28
N PRO A 230 -20.07 -7.55 -18.46
CA PRO A 230 -20.52 -8.46 -19.51
C PRO A 230 -20.17 -9.92 -19.17
N ARG A 231 -21.08 -10.82 -19.53
CA ARG A 231 -21.15 -12.26 -19.24
C ARG A 231 -19.88 -13.06 -19.54
N ALA A 232 -19.32 -13.70 -18.51
CA ALA A 232 -19.13 -15.15 -18.33
C ALA A 232 -18.17 -15.36 -17.15
N VAL A 233 -18.38 -16.39 -16.33
CA VAL A 233 -17.76 -16.69 -15.02
C VAL A 233 -18.55 -16.10 -13.84
N LEU A 234 -19.03 -17.01 -12.99
CA LEU A 234 -19.79 -16.74 -11.76
C LEU A 234 -19.04 -15.77 -10.85
N CYS A 235 -19.45 -14.50 -10.89
CA CYS A 235 -19.01 -13.48 -9.96
C CYS A 235 -19.74 -13.67 -8.62
N HIS A 236 -19.00 -13.96 -7.55
CA HIS A 236 -19.47 -13.69 -6.19
C HIS A 236 -18.58 -12.65 -5.53
N GLY A 237 -19.02 -11.39 -5.63
CA GLY A 237 -18.69 -10.28 -4.73
C GLY A 237 -17.52 -9.40 -5.16
N SER A 238 -17.76 -8.48 -6.09
CA SER A 238 -16.91 -7.30 -6.28
C SER A 238 -17.32 -6.22 -5.27
N GLY A 239 -16.34 -5.59 -4.63
CA GLY A 239 -16.50 -4.51 -3.66
C GLY A 239 -15.71 -4.74 -2.38
N ALA A 240 -14.84 -3.78 -2.03
CA ALA A 240 -14.06 -3.76 -0.79
C ALA A 240 -14.98 -3.84 0.44
N GLN A 241 -14.67 -4.75 1.38
CA GLN A 241 -15.46 -4.97 2.59
C GLN A 241 -14.63 -4.72 3.86
N ALA A 242 -15.21 -4.00 4.81
CA ALA A 242 -14.76 -3.97 6.20
C ALA A 242 -15.34 -5.19 6.93
N ILE A 243 -14.48 -6.04 7.48
CA ILE A 243 -14.87 -7.25 8.20
C ILE A 243 -15.15 -6.90 9.68
N SER A 244 -16.34 -7.21 10.19
CA SER A 244 -16.68 -7.16 11.62
C SER A 244 -17.03 -8.57 12.11
N LEU A 245 -16.50 -8.97 13.27
CA LEU A 245 -16.73 -10.28 13.89
C LEU A 245 -17.59 -10.12 15.14
N GLU A 246 -18.75 -10.76 15.16
CA GLU A 246 -19.55 -10.91 16.38
C GLU A 246 -19.23 -12.23 17.08
N PRO A 247 -19.21 -12.28 18.43
CA PRO A 247 -19.08 -13.53 19.16
C PRO A 247 -20.38 -14.33 19.07
N VAL A 248 -20.31 -15.56 18.55
CA VAL A 248 -21.40 -16.54 18.67
C VAL A 248 -21.49 -16.94 20.14
N THR A 249 -22.47 -16.41 20.85
CA THR A 249 -22.84 -16.92 22.17
C THR A 249 -23.49 -18.30 21.99
N SER A 250 -22.76 -19.35 22.33
CA SER A 250 -23.33 -20.69 22.49
C SER A 250 -24.18 -20.70 23.75
N THR A 251 -25.50 -20.64 23.60
CA THR A 251 -26.44 -21.09 24.62
C THR A 251 -26.50 -22.62 24.58
N LYS A 252 -26.36 -23.23 25.76
CA LYS A 252 -26.63 -24.66 26.01
C LYS A 252 -28.06 -25.05 25.64
#